data_AF-A0A7J5DG56-F1
#
_entry.id   AF-A0A7J5DG56-F1
#
_cell.length_a   1.000
_cell.length_b   1.000
_cell.length_c   1.000
_cell.angle_alpha   90.00
_cell.angle_beta   90.00
_cell.angle_gamma   90.00
#
_symmetry.space_group_name_H-M   'P 1'
#
loop_
_entity.id
_entity.type
_entity.pdbx_description
1 polymer ?
#
loop_
_entity_poly.entity_id
_entity_poly.type
_entity_poly.pdbx_seq_one_letter_code
_entity_poly.pdbx_strand_id
1 'polypeptide(L)'
;MSAKKVPGQAPGAPLHRTVDKTRKEDNRKAAVKQCKRYWGPNYSHGATLECDEYPFATTYEGAAEHDYDPDARKFNFSVRPIPKADNGAGGSLLLSFYAKNRLIDGLEDGFIVKIIS
;
A
#
# COMPACT_ATOMS: atom_id res chain seq x y z
N MET A 1 -14.80 -13.98 -9.18
CA MET A 1 -13.88 -12.97 -8.60
C MET A 1 -14.69 -12.14 -7.62
N SER A 2 -14.65 -12.43 -6.32
CA SER A 2 -15.33 -11.55 -5.35
C SER A 2 -14.70 -10.17 -5.43
N ALA A 3 -15.50 -9.12 -5.66
CA ALA A 3 -15.02 -7.76 -5.76
C ALA A 3 -14.19 -7.44 -4.50
N LYS A 4 -12.95 -6.97 -4.67
CA LYS A 4 -12.12 -6.53 -3.55
C LYS A 4 -12.82 -5.33 -2.88
N LYS A 5 -12.75 -5.26 -1.55
CA LYS A 5 -13.27 -4.12 -0.79
C LYS A 5 -12.09 -3.44 -0.12
N VAL A 6 -11.26 -2.81 -0.94
CA VAL A 6 -9.99 -2.22 -0.52
C VAL A 6 -10.28 -0.98 0.35
N PRO A 7 -9.67 -0.83 1.54
CA PRO A 7 -9.93 0.30 2.43
C PRO A 7 -9.30 1.61 1.92
N GLY A 8 -9.56 2.68 2.65
CA GLY A 8 -8.98 4.01 2.47
C GLY A 8 -9.82 5.01 1.68
N GLN A 9 -10.97 4.63 1.14
CA GLN A 9 -11.83 5.55 0.37
C GLN A 9 -13.00 6.13 1.19
N ALA A 10 -13.33 5.53 2.33
CA ALA A 10 -14.47 5.92 3.15
C ALA A 10 -14.07 6.02 4.63
N PRO A 11 -14.66 6.94 5.42
CA PRO A 11 -14.34 7.10 6.84
C PRO A 11 -14.56 5.84 7.70
N GLY A 12 -15.48 4.95 7.30
CA GLY A 12 -15.75 3.69 8.01
C GLY A 12 -14.72 2.58 7.73
N ALA A 13 -13.77 2.82 6.83
CA ALA A 13 -12.64 1.92 6.56
C ALA A 13 -11.45 2.77 6.09
N PRO A 14 -10.86 3.61 6.96
CA PRO A 14 -9.73 4.47 6.60
C PRO A 14 -8.43 3.65 6.48
N LEU A 15 -7.35 4.32 6.10
CA LEU A 15 -6.00 3.76 6.23
C LEU A 15 -5.34 4.28 7.50
N HIS A 16 -4.52 3.45 8.12
CA HIS A 16 -3.77 3.82 9.31
C HIS A 16 -2.29 3.72 9.04
N ARG A 17 -1.54 4.79 9.31
CA ARG A 17 -0.09 4.80 9.12
C ARG A 17 0.55 3.78 10.07
N THR A 18 1.47 2.97 9.56
CA THR A 18 2.40 2.20 10.38
C THR A 18 3.83 2.75 10.28
N VAL A 19 4.56 2.86 11.40
CA VAL A 19 6.02 3.12 11.37
C VAL A 19 6.87 1.87 11.53
N ASP A 20 6.27 0.72 11.87
CA ASP A 20 6.95 -0.56 12.04
C ASP A 20 7.69 -0.96 10.77
N LYS A 21 9.01 -1.19 10.93
CA LYS A 21 9.90 -1.53 9.82
C LYS A 21 9.60 -2.94 9.28
N THR A 22 9.37 -3.91 10.15
CA THR A 22 9.08 -5.29 9.74
C THR A 22 7.77 -5.35 8.95
N ARG A 23 6.72 -4.69 9.45
CA ARG A 23 5.41 -4.66 8.79
C ARG A 23 5.46 -4.02 7.41
N LYS A 24 6.17 -2.89 7.27
CA LYS A 24 6.39 -2.24 5.97
C LYS A 24 7.10 -3.15 4.98
N GLU A 25 8.12 -3.86 5.43
CA GLU A 25 8.92 -4.75 4.60
C GLU A 25 8.08 -5.96 4.16
N ASP A 26 7.24 -6.48 5.03
CA ASP A 26 6.35 -7.60 4.72
C ASP A 26 5.24 -7.19 3.75
N ASN A 27 4.66 -6.00 3.91
CA ASN A 27 3.74 -5.41 2.93
C ASN A 27 4.39 -5.37 1.53
N ARG A 28 5.59 -4.79 1.41
CA ARG A 28 6.31 -4.71 0.13
C ARG A 28 6.59 -6.09 -0.46
N LYS A 29 7.04 -7.06 0.35
CA LYS A 29 7.29 -8.43 -0.12
C LYS A 29 6.02 -9.08 -0.65
N ALA A 30 4.89 -8.92 0.05
CA ALA A 30 3.60 -9.46 -0.34
C ALA A 30 3.11 -8.85 -1.66
N ALA A 31 3.25 -7.53 -1.83
CA ALA A 31 2.93 -6.84 -3.08
C ALA A 31 3.83 -7.26 -4.24
N VAL A 32 5.17 -7.28 -4.05
CA VAL A 32 6.13 -7.73 -5.06
C VAL A 32 5.85 -9.17 -5.50
N LYS A 33 5.45 -10.05 -4.58
CA LYS A 33 5.03 -11.42 -4.93
C LYS A 33 3.85 -11.43 -5.89
N GLN A 34 2.86 -10.54 -5.69
CA GLN A 34 1.75 -10.42 -6.64
C GLN A 34 2.15 -9.73 -7.95
N CYS A 35 3.01 -8.71 -7.92
CA CYS A 35 3.54 -8.11 -9.16
C CYS A 35 4.24 -9.16 -10.04
N LYS A 36 5.14 -9.97 -9.45
CA LYS A 36 5.80 -11.07 -10.16
C LYS A 36 4.80 -12.10 -10.71
N ARG A 37 3.74 -12.39 -9.95
CA ARG A 37 2.70 -13.35 -10.36
C ARG A 37 1.88 -12.86 -11.56
N TYR A 38 1.48 -11.59 -11.58
CA TYR A 38 0.56 -11.05 -12.60
C TYR A 38 1.27 -10.41 -13.80
N TRP A 39 2.47 -9.88 -13.60
CA TRP A 39 3.24 -9.13 -14.62
C TRP A 39 4.56 -9.82 -15.01
N GLY A 40 4.86 -10.96 -14.39
CA GLY A 40 6.08 -11.74 -14.64
C GLY A 40 7.28 -11.30 -13.80
N PRO A 41 8.33 -12.13 -13.71
CA PRO A 41 9.52 -11.84 -12.90
C PRO A 41 10.29 -10.60 -13.37
N ASN A 42 10.15 -10.22 -14.64
CA ASN A 42 10.81 -9.06 -15.26
C ASN A 42 9.93 -7.79 -15.29
N TYR A 43 8.88 -7.72 -14.45
CA TYR A 43 7.95 -6.57 -14.41
C TYR A 43 8.64 -5.21 -14.20
N SER A 44 9.86 -5.18 -13.66
CA SER A 44 10.61 -3.95 -13.41
C SER A 44 11.25 -3.36 -14.68
N HIS A 45 11.26 -4.09 -15.79
CA HIS A 45 11.84 -3.67 -17.08
C HIS A 45 13.22 -2.99 -16.90
N GLY A 46 14.17 -3.69 -16.28
CA GLY A 46 15.51 -3.14 -16.02
C GLY A 46 15.51 -1.99 -15.01
N ALA A 47 14.66 -2.07 -13.98
CA ALA A 47 14.48 -1.06 -12.93
C ALA A 47 13.90 0.29 -13.40
N THR A 48 13.23 0.32 -14.56
CA THR A 48 12.46 1.47 -15.03
C THR A 48 11.06 1.53 -14.43
N LEU A 49 10.50 0.38 -14.04
CA LEU A 49 9.23 0.26 -13.32
C LEU A 49 9.44 -0.25 -11.88
N GLU A 50 8.57 0.18 -10.99
CA GLU A 50 8.45 -0.31 -9.62
C GLU A 50 7.04 -0.84 -9.35
N CYS A 51 6.92 -1.78 -8.41
CA CYS A 51 5.63 -2.32 -8.01
C CYS A 51 4.95 -1.34 -7.07
N ASP A 52 3.99 -0.57 -7.58
CA ASP A 52 3.10 0.24 -6.76
C ASP A 52 2.04 -0.64 -6.10
N GLU A 53 1.63 -0.25 -4.89
CA GLU A 53 0.73 -1.02 -4.04
C GLU A 53 -0.29 -0.10 -3.34
N TYR A 54 -1.54 -0.55 -3.33
CA TYR A 54 -2.61 0.10 -2.58
C TYR A 54 -3.47 -0.96 -1.87
N PRO A 55 -3.65 -0.90 -0.53
CA PRO A 55 -3.15 0.14 0.38
C PRO A 55 -1.62 0.15 0.49
N PHE A 56 -1.06 1.29 0.92
CA PHE A 56 0.37 1.55 0.87
C PHE A 56 1.16 0.63 1.81
N ALA A 57 2.43 0.30 1.51
CA ALA A 57 3.26 -0.45 2.46
C ALA A 57 3.44 0.21 3.83
N THR A 58 3.23 1.53 3.90
CA THR A 58 3.29 2.30 5.14
C THR A 58 1.97 2.36 5.89
N THR A 59 1.01 1.48 5.60
CA THR A 59 -0.25 1.37 6.34
C THR A 59 -0.47 -0.02 6.95
N TYR A 60 -1.31 -0.10 7.98
CA TYR A 60 -1.69 -1.36 8.62
C TYR A 60 -2.45 -2.28 7.64
N GLU A 61 -3.23 -1.69 6.75
CA GLU A 61 -4.06 -2.35 5.73
C GLU A 61 -3.27 -2.76 4.47
N GLY A 62 -1.94 -2.68 4.51
CA GLY A 62 -1.08 -3.03 3.38
C GLY A 62 -1.17 -4.50 2.97
N ALA A 63 -0.43 -4.89 1.94
CA ALA A 63 -0.57 -6.20 1.30
C ALA A 63 -0.38 -7.44 2.21
N ALA A 64 0.27 -7.27 3.37
CA ALA A 64 0.47 -8.32 4.37
C ALA A 64 -0.54 -8.27 5.53
N GLU A 65 -1.59 -7.45 5.48
CA GLU A 65 -2.58 -7.28 6.55
C GLU A 65 -3.10 -8.62 7.10
N HIS A 66 -3.50 -9.55 6.23
CA HIS A 66 -3.98 -10.90 6.60
C HIS A 66 -2.96 -11.72 7.43
N ASP A 67 -1.66 -11.44 7.33
CA ASP A 67 -0.64 -12.15 8.11
C ASP A 67 -0.56 -11.63 9.56
N TYR A 68 -1.10 -10.44 9.82
CA TYR A 68 -1.15 -9.79 11.14
C TYR A 68 -2.56 -9.75 11.74
N ASP A 69 -3.60 -9.91 10.91
CA ASP A 69 -5.01 -9.97 11.30
C ASP A 69 -5.68 -11.12 10.53
N PRO A 70 -6.03 -12.24 11.21
CA PRO A 70 -6.64 -13.40 10.55
C PRO A 70 -8.06 -13.13 10.02
N ASP A 71 -8.74 -12.09 10.52
CA ASP A 71 -10.06 -11.70 10.06
C ASP A 71 -9.99 -10.78 8.83
N ALA A 72 -8.82 -10.20 8.56
CA ALA A 72 -8.60 -9.40 7.38
C ALA A 72 -8.70 -10.23 6.10
N ARG A 73 -9.27 -9.64 5.06
CA ARG A 73 -9.51 -10.36 3.80
C ARG A 73 -8.20 -10.59 3.05
N LYS A 74 -7.89 -11.86 2.77
CA LYS A 74 -6.75 -12.23 1.94
C LYS A 74 -6.82 -11.58 0.54
N PHE A 75 -5.68 -11.08 0.06
CA PHE A 75 -5.53 -10.42 -1.24
C PHE A 75 -6.39 -9.15 -1.45
N ASN A 76 -6.72 -8.43 -0.37
CA ASN A 76 -7.52 -7.19 -0.42
C ASN A 76 -6.70 -5.92 -0.74
N PHE A 77 -5.82 -6.02 -1.73
CA PHE A 77 -4.96 -4.93 -2.20
C PHE A 77 -4.79 -5.00 -3.71
N SER A 78 -4.38 -3.91 -4.36
CA SER A 78 -3.96 -3.87 -5.77
C SER A 78 -2.47 -3.66 -5.89
N VAL A 79 -1.91 -4.18 -6.98
CA VAL A 79 -0.52 -3.93 -7.36
C VAL A 79 -0.44 -3.61 -8.85
N ARG A 80 0.46 -2.69 -9.21
CA ARG A 80 0.71 -2.34 -10.61
C ARG A 80 2.15 -1.86 -10.81
N PRO A 81 2.87 -2.38 -11.82
CA PRO A 81 4.12 -1.77 -12.26
C PRO A 81 3.84 -0.37 -12.82
N ILE A 82 4.48 0.64 -12.25
CA ILE A 82 4.43 2.03 -12.74
C ILE A 82 5.85 2.60 -12.87
N PRO A 83 6.07 3.69 -13.63
CA PRO A 83 7.39 4.29 -13.75
C PRO A 83 8.00 4.63 -12.39
N LYS A 84 9.27 4.27 -12.22
CA LYS A 84 10.02 4.46 -10.97
C LYS A 84 10.00 5.92 -10.48
N ALA A 85 10.12 6.87 -11.40
CA ALA A 85 10.10 8.29 -11.07
C ALA A 85 8.75 8.70 -10.45
N ASP A 86 7.64 8.26 -11.03
CA ASP A 86 6.28 8.57 -10.55
C ASP A 86 6.02 7.89 -9.20
N ASN A 87 6.42 6.63 -9.05
CA ASN A 87 6.28 5.89 -7.80
C ASN A 87 7.05 6.56 -6.66
N GLY A 88 8.32 6.93 -6.91
CA GLY A 88 9.17 7.61 -5.93
C GLY A 88 8.65 9.00 -5.56
N ALA A 89 8.12 9.76 -6.53
CA ALA A 89 7.48 11.05 -6.28
C ALA A 89 6.23 10.88 -5.41
N GLY A 90 5.37 9.91 -5.73
CA GLY A 90 4.18 9.57 -4.94
C GLY A 90 4.53 9.19 -3.50
N GLY A 91 5.55 8.34 -3.32
CA GLY A 91 6.05 7.97 -1.99
C GLY A 91 6.57 9.18 -1.18
N SER A 92 7.29 10.10 -1.84
CA SER A 92 7.81 11.31 -1.20
C SER A 92 6.69 12.27 -0.75
N LEU A 93 5.63 12.39 -1.58
CA LEU A 93 4.43 13.16 -1.23
C LEU A 93 3.68 12.53 -0.06
N LEU A 94 3.53 11.21 -0.04
CA LEU A 94 2.89 10.47 1.06
C LEU A 94 3.64 10.66 2.39
N LEU A 95 4.97 10.54 2.38
CA LEU A 95 5.79 10.82 3.58
C LEU A 95 5.65 12.27 4.05
N SER A 96 5.61 13.21 3.11
CA SER A 96 5.38 14.63 3.42
C SER A 96 3.99 14.87 4.00
N PHE A 97 2.97 14.17 3.50
CA PHE A 97 1.61 14.22 4.04
C PHE A 97 1.57 13.71 5.48
N TYR A 98 2.19 12.57 5.77
CA TYR A 98 2.31 12.07 7.14
C TYR A 98 2.98 13.08 8.08
N ALA A 99 4.09 13.68 7.64
CA ALA A 99 4.83 14.64 8.45
C ALA A 99 4.05 15.94 8.69
N LYS A 100 3.46 16.52 7.64
CA LYS A 100 2.75 17.81 7.72
C LYS A 100 1.49 17.73 8.57
N ASN A 101 0.77 16.61 8.50
CA ASN A 101 -0.46 16.40 9.27
C ASN A 101 -0.20 15.72 10.62
N ARG A 102 1.07 15.44 10.95
CA ARG A 102 1.48 14.75 12.19
C ARG A 102 0.77 13.42 12.39
N LEU A 103 0.49 12.69 11.30
CA LEU A 103 -0.19 11.40 11.39
C LEU A 103 0.64 10.44 12.23
N ILE A 104 0.05 9.94 13.32
CA ILE A 104 0.75 9.08 14.26
C ILE A 104 0.71 7.61 13.80
N ASP A 105 1.56 6.81 14.41
CA ASP A 105 1.51 5.36 14.27
C ASP A 105 0.33 4.81 15.10
N GLY A 106 -0.43 3.88 14.52
CA GLY A 106 -1.52 3.17 15.20
C GLY A 106 -2.89 3.33 14.54
N LEU A 107 -3.89 2.66 15.11
CA LEU A 107 -5.25 2.56 14.55
C LEU A 107 -6.19 3.71 14.95
N GLU A 108 -5.72 4.65 15.76
CA GLU A 108 -6.54 5.76 16.27
C GLU A 108 -6.50 7.00 15.36
N ASP A 109 -5.61 7.01 14.35
CA ASP A 109 -5.40 8.15 13.45
C ASP A 109 -5.52 7.72 11.99
N GLY A 110 -6.77 7.66 11.54
CA GLY A 110 -7.15 7.22 10.20
C GLY A 110 -7.18 8.34 9.18
N PHE A 111 -6.70 8.07 7.97
CA PHE A 111 -6.81 8.97 6.83
C PHE A 111 -7.49 8.30 5.63
N ILE A 112 -8.08 9.12 4.75
CA ILE A 112 -8.70 8.65 3.51
C ILE A 112 -7.96 9.21 2.29
N VAL A 113 -7.97 8.46 1.20
CA VAL A 113 -7.44 8.80 -0.10
C VAL A 113 -8.60 9.03 -1.05
N LYS A 114 -8.70 10.26 -1.56
CA LYS A 114 -9.66 10.63 -2.60
C LYS A 114 -8.91 10.99 -3.88
N ILE A 115 -9.21 10.28 -4.96
CA ILE A 115 -8.73 10.64 -6.29
C ILE A 115 -9.63 11.75 -6.83
N ILE A 116 -9.03 12.88 -7.18
CA ILE A 116 -9.71 14.02 -7.82
C ILE A 116 -9.28 14.08 -9.29
N SER A 117 -10.25 14.28 -10.18
CA SER A 117 -10.07 14.44 -11.62
C SER A 117 -10.13 15.90 -12.03
#